data_AF-A0A8J2X8E7-F1
#
_entry.id   AF-A0A8J2X8E7-F1
#
_cell.length_a   1.000
_cell.length_b   1.000
_cell.length_c   1.000
_cell.angle_alpha   90.00
_cell.angle_beta   90.00
_cell.angle_gamma   90.00
#
_symmetry.space_group_name_H-M   'P 1'
#
loop_
_entity.id
_entity.type
_entity.pdbx_description
1 polymer ?
#
loop_
_entity_poly.entity_id
_entity_poly.type
_entity_poly.pdbx_seq_one_letter_code
_entity_poly.pdbx_strand_id
1 'polypeptide(L)'
;MNAVIKELEDPARFYYKDLWLRETNTNIARLLELFSFGEMKDVGSIALTPLMREKLQKLTIISLSEKYRELPYDLIESQAQLDELLVEPYLMQLRHFFQAKLDPVRRVAVILHWHDCRDVYNGEKPLQLVNPTVTALTLRSSLVEWQSLLNK
;
A
#
# COMPACT_ATOMS: atom_id res chain seq x y z
N MET A 1 23.21 6.54 7.95
CA MET A 1 22.05 7.28 7.38
C MET A 1 21.65 6.85 5.97
N ASN A 2 22.37 5.96 5.26
CA ASN A 2 22.16 5.70 3.83
C ASN A 2 21.74 4.26 3.45
N ALA A 3 21.57 3.32 4.39
CA ALA A 3 21.16 1.95 4.04
C ALA A 3 19.64 1.85 3.84
N VAL A 4 18.86 2.35 4.80
CA VAL A 4 17.39 2.28 4.74
C VAL A 4 16.82 3.07 3.56
N ILE A 5 17.38 4.24 3.24
CA ILE A 5 16.95 5.00 2.06
C ILE A 5 17.17 4.18 0.78
N LYS A 6 18.30 3.48 0.64
CA LYS A 6 18.53 2.60 -0.52
C LYS A 6 17.49 1.48 -0.61
N GLU A 7 17.13 0.86 0.51
CA GLU A 7 16.06 -0.14 0.56
C GLU A 7 14.68 0.45 0.19
N LEU A 8 14.43 1.70 0.59
CA LEU A 8 13.20 2.43 0.26
C LEU A 8 13.17 2.93 -1.18
N GLU A 9 14.32 3.09 -1.83
CA GLU A 9 14.42 3.48 -3.24
C GLU A 9 14.51 2.27 -4.20
N ASP A 10 14.81 1.07 -3.69
CA ASP A 10 14.92 -0.15 -4.51
C ASP A 10 13.56 -0.55 -5.13
N PRO A 11 13.34 -0.40 -6.45
CA PRO A 11 12.03 -0.65 -7.06
C PRO A 11 11.51 -2.08 -6.92
N ALA A 12 12.36 -3.06 -6.58
CA ALA A 12 11.96 -4.45 -6.40
C ALA A 12 11.44 -4.76 -4.98
N ARG A 13 11.67 -3.86 -4.01
CA ARG A 13 11.30 -4.07 -2.61
C ARG A 13 10.02 -3.32 -2.24
N PHE A 14 9.05 -4.06 -1.70
CA PHE A 14 7.78 -3.53 -1.19
C PHE A 14 7.47 -3.92 0.27
N TYR A 15 8.30 -4.79 0.87
CA TYR A 15 8.13 -5.29 2.25
C TYR A 15 9.17 -4.67 3.19
N TYR A 16 8.67 -4.01 4.22
CA TYR A 16 9.44 -3.17 5.14
C TYR A 16 9.20 -3.49 6.61
N LYS A 17 8.17 -4.27 6.94
CA LYS A 17 7.82 -4.62 8.31
C LYS A 17 8.99 -5.23 9.10
N ASP A 18 9.76 -6.14 8.51
CA ASP A 18 10.92 -6.73 9.19
C ASP A 18 12.01 -5.70 9.52
N LEU A 19 12.24 -4.74 8.61
CA LEU A 19 13.17 -3.63 8.86
C LEU A 19 12.60 -2.70 9.94
N TRP A 20 11.31 -2.39 9.84
CA TRP A 20 10.59 -1.57 10.81
C TRP A 20 10.71 -2.15 12.22
N LEU A 21 10.50 -3.46 12.41
CA LEU A 21 10.57 -4.12 13.71
C LEU A 21 11.96 -4.03 14.37
N ARG A 22 13.02 -4.06 13.56
CA ARG A 22 14.42 -4.01 14.04
C ARG A 22 14.94 -2.59 14.26
N GLU A 23 14.28 -1.59 13.67
CA GLU A 23 14.73 -0.20 13.73
C GLU A 23 14.46 0.41 15.12
N THR A 24 15.48 1.08 15.65
CA THR A 24 15.48 1.72 16.96
C THR A 24 15.44 3.24 16.85
N ASN A 25 15.89 3.80 15.73
CA ASN A 25 15.78 5.23 15.48
C ASN A 25 14.34 5.61 15.16
N THR A 26 13.74 6.48 15.99
CA THR A 26 12.35 6.91 15.86
C THR A 26 11.99 7.48 14.49
N ASN A 27 12.86 8.29 13.89
CA ASN A 27 12.57 8.93 12.60
C ASN A 27 12.59 7.91 11.46
N ILE A 28 13.57 6.99 11.47
CA ILE A 28 13.65 5.92 10.47
C ILE A 28 12.53 4.91 10.68
N ALA A 29 12.18 4.61 11.94
CA ALA A 29 11.06 3.74 12.27
C ALA A 29 9.73 4.33 11.75
N ARG A 30 9.48 5.62 11.93
CA ARG A 30 8.29 6.29 11.36
C ARG A 30 8.26 6.23 9.84
N LEU A 31 9.42 6.39 9.20
CA LEU A 31 9.53 6.26 7.76
C LEU A 31 9.23 4.83 7.29
N LEU A 32 9.82 3.82 7.92
CA LEU A 32 9.54 2.42 7.61
C LEU A 32 8.08 2.04 7.92
N GLU A 33 7.50 2.63 8.96
CA GLU A 33 6.08 2.46 9.31
C GLU A 33 5.16 2.96 8.18
N LEU A 34 5.45 4.16 7.64
CA LEU A 34 4.75 4.72 6.49
C LEU A 34 4.78 3.77 5.28
N PHE A 35 5.94 3.23 4.95
CA PHE A 35 6.07 2.33 3.79
C PHE A 35 5.50 0.94 4.05
N SER A 36 5.51 0.46 5.30
CA SER A 36 4.89 -0.82 5.64
C SER A 36 3.37 -0.73 5.59
N PHE A 37 2.77 0.29 6.23
CA PHE A 37 1.34 0.29 6.54
C PHE A 37 0.57 1.55 6.13
N GLY A 38 1.26 2.62 5.73
CA GLY A 38 0.65 3.90 5.39
C GLY A 38 0.38 4.11 3.91
N GLU A 39 -0.33 5.19 3.61
CA GLU A 39 -0.67 5.67 2.27
C GLU A 39 -0.10 7.08 2.04
N MET A 40 -0.20 7.61 0.83
CA MET A 40 0.26 8.97 0.50
C MET A 40 -0.32 10.07 1.39
N LYS A 41 -1.53 9.91 1.91
CA LYS A 41 -2.15 10.86 2.85
C LYS A 41 -1.44 10.93 4.21
N ASP A 42 -0.71 9.88 4.59
CA ASP A 42 -0.09 9.75 5.90
C ASP A 42 1.35 10.31 5.96
N VAL A 43 1.88 10.82 4.83
CA VAL A 43 3.24 11.36 4.72
C VAL A 43 3.50 12.51 5.71
N GLY A 44 2.50 13.38 5.91
CA GLY A 44 2.63 14.56 6.78
C GLY A 44 3.84 15.42 6.41
N SER A 45 4.74 15.63 7.37
CA SER A 45 5.96 16.45 7.20
C SER A 45 7.22 15.64 6.83
N ILE A 46 7.08 14.36 6.48
CA ILE A 46 8.23 13.50 6.14
C ILE A 46 8.73 13.87 4.74
N ALA A 47 10.02 14.20 4.63
CA ALA A 47 10.65 14.45 3.35
C ALA A 47 10.89 13.13 2.60
N LEU A 48 10.31 13.01 1.40
CA LEU A 48 10.50 11.87 0.51
C LEU A 48 11.31 12.28 -0.71
N THR A 49 12.27 11.44 -1.11
CA THR A 49 12.90 11.57 -2.43
C THR A 49 11.89 11.24 -3.53
N PRO A 50 12.14 11.61 -4.80
CA PRO A 50 11.23 11.28 -5.89
C PRO A 50 10.95 9.78 -6.01
N LEU A 51 11.97 8.92 -5.83
CA LEU A 51 11.84 7.46 -5.91
C LEU A 51 11.02 6.89 -4.74
N MET A 52 11.24 7.41 -3.53
CA MET A 52 10.44 7.05 -2.36
C MET A 52 8.97 7.44 -2.53
N ARG A 53 8.73 8.64 -3.08
CA ARG A 53 7.37 9.10 -3.39
C ARG A 53 6.71 8.16 -4.40
N GLU A 54 7.34 7.93 -5.55
CA GLU A 54 6.84 6.99 -6.57
C GLU A 54 6.47 5.63 -5.96
N LYS A 55 7.33 5.09 -5.10
CA LYS A 55 7.04 3.83 -4.42
C LYS A 55 5.84 3.91 -3.48
N LEU A 56 5.71 4.98 -2.69
CA LEU A 56 4.56 5.14 -1.80
C LEU A 56 3.25 5.34 -2.57
N GLN A 57 3.29 5.97 -3.74
CA GLN A 57 2.14 6.07 -4.65
C GLN A 57 1.70 4.67 -5.11
N LYS A 58 2.65 3.83 -5.52
CA LYS A 58 2.38 2.43 -5.90
C LYS A 58 1.83 1.61 -4.73
N LEU A 59 2.42 1.74 -3.53
CA LEU A 59 1.93 1.12 -2.30
C LEU A 59 0.50 1.56 -1.96
N THR A 60 0.16 2.83 -2.21
CA THR A 60 -1.20 3.35 -2.04
C THR A 60 -2.16 2.71 -3.05
N ILE A 61 -1.76 2.55 -4.31
CA ILE A 61 -2.57 1.83 -5.33
C ILE A 61 -2.82 0.38 -4.92
N ILE A 62 -1.81 -0.32 -4.39
CA ILE A 62 -1.99 -1.68 -3.86
C ILE A 62 -3.05 -1.68 -2.75
N SER A 63 -2.96 -0.77 -1.78
CA SER A 63 -3.95 -0.65 -0.71
C SER A 63 -5.36 -0.30 -1.20
N LEU A 64 -5.49 0.47 -2.28
CA LEU A 64 -6.79 0.69 -2.92
C LEU A 64 -7.34 -0.57 -3.57
N SER A 65 -6.48 -1.34 -4.25
CA SER A 65 -6.87 -2.60 -4.90
C SER A 65 -7.37 -3.66 -3.92
N GLU A 66 -6.90 -3.61 -2.67
CA GLU A 66 -7.36 -4.49 -1.58
C GLU A 66 -8.76 -4.09 -1.06
N LYS A 67 -9.16 -2.83 -1.27
CA LYS A 67 -10.46 -2.27 -0.82
C LYS A 67 -11.52 -2.30 -1.91
N TYR A 68 -11.13 -2.09 -3.17
CA TYR A 68 -12.05 -1.93 -4.29
C TYR A 68 -11.65 -2.82 -5.45
N ARG A 69 -12.64 -3.53 -6.00
CA ARG A 69 -12.46 -4.36 -7.20
C ARG A 69 -12.45 -3.54 -8.48
N GLU A 70 -13.19 -2.44 -8.54
CA GLU A 70 -13.14 -1.46 -9.63
C GLU A 70 -12.50 -0.19 -9.09
N LEU A 71 -11.42 0.25 -9.71
CA LEU A 71 -10.64 1.41 -9.33
C LEU A 71 -10.79 2.51 -10.39
N PRO A 72 -11.64 3.50 -10.13
CA PRO A 72 -11.68 4.72 -10.94
C PRO A 72 -10.33 5.45 -10.95
N TYR A 73 -9.95 5.99 -12.10
CA TYR A 73 -8.65 6.67 -12.25
C TYR A 73 -8.58 7.93 -11.38
N ASP A 74 -9.67 8.69 -11.27
CA ASP A 74 -9.80 9.85 -10.38
C ASP A 74 -9.59 9.49 -8.89
N LEU A 75 -10.06 8.31 -8.46
CA LEU A 75 -9.77 7.78 -7.12
C LEU A 75 -8.27 7.50 -6.95
N ILE A 76 -7.62 6.88 -7.95
CA ILE A 76 -6.18 6.62 -7.93
C ILE A 76 -5.40 7.94 -7.89
N GLU A 77 -5.70 8.86 -8.80
CA GLU A 77 -5.06 10.18 -8.91
C GLU A 77 -5.14 10.93 -7.58
N SER A 78 -6.33 11.00 -6.97
CA SER A 78 -6.54 11.73 -5.72
C SER A 78 -5.87 11.08 -4.51
N GLN A 79 -6.00 9.76 -4.36
CA GLN A 79 -5.48 9.06 -3.17
C GLN A 79 -3.97 8.81 -3.25
N ALA A 80 -3.46 8.46 -4.43
CA ALA A 80 -2.03 8.30 -4.66
C ALA A 80 -1.34 9.63 -5.00
N GLN A 81 -2.05 10.76 -5.06
CA GLN A 81 -1.51 12.07 -5.45
C GLN A 81 -0.68 11.96 -6.74
N LEU A 82 -1.25 11.30 -7.74
CA LEU A 82 -0.58 10.85 -8.95
C LEU A 82 -1.12 11.61 -10.15
N ASP A 83 -0.24 12.02 -11.06
CA ASP A 83 -0.66 12.59 -12.34
C ASP A 83 -1.38 11.53 -13.20
N GLU A 84 -2.44 11.94 -13.89
CA GLU A 84 -3.26 11.07 -14.76
C GLU A 84 -2.41 10.18 -15.69
N LEU A 85 -1.37 10.76 -16.30
CA LEU A 85 -0.50 10.08 -17.26
C LEU A 85 0.29 8.91 -16.66
N LEU A 86 0.40 8.84 -15.33
CA LEU A 86 1.14 7.80 -14.62
C LEU A 86 0.25 6.68 -14.09
N VAL A 87 -1.08 6.83 -14.11
CA VAL A 87 -2.03 5.85 -13.57
C VAL A 87 -1.85 4.49 -14.23
N GLU A 88 -1.97 4.40 -15.56
CA GLU A 88 -1.83 3.13 -16.28
C GLU A 88 -0.41 2.56 -16.20
N PRO A 89 0.67 3.33 -16.41
CA PRO A 89 2.03 2.84 -16.19
C PRO A 89 2.24 2.21 -14.81
N TYR A 90 1.72 2.82 -13.74
CA TYR A 90 1.88 2.27 -12.39
C TYR A 90 1.06 1.00 -12.18
N LEU A 91 -0.18 0.97 -12.67
CA LEU A 91 -1.01 -0.24 -12.66
C LEU A 91 -0.32 -1.40 -13.40
N MET A 92 0.30 -1.14 -14.55
CA MET A 92 1.05 -2.15 -15.31
C MET A 92 2.29 -2.66 -14.56
N GLN A 93 3.02 -1.78 -13.86
CA GLN A 93 4.19 -2.17 -13.06
C GLN A 93 3.80 -3.02 -11.84
N LEU A 94 2.59 -2.82 -11.31
CA LEU A 94 2.04 -3.53 -10.17
C LEU A 94 1.44 -4.91 -10.50
N ARG A 95 1.61 -5.40 -11.73
CA ARG A 95 1.10 -6.71 -12.18
C ARG A 95 1.51 -7.93 -11.34
N HIS A 96 2.55 -7.79 -10.52
CA HIS A 96 3.02 -8.84 -9.61
C HIS A 96 2.18 -8.90 -8.32
N PHE A 97 1.49 -7.81 -7.95
CA PHE A 97 0.53 -7.79 -6.85
C PHE A 97 -0.86 -8.23 -7.31
N PHE A 98 -1.29 -7.85 -8.51
CA PHE A 98 -2.62 -8.16 -9.01
C PHE A 98 -2.68 -8.17 -10.55
N GLN A 99 -3.67 -8.88 -11.09
CA GLN A 99 -4.06 -8.79 -12.48
C GLN A 99 -5.22 -7.78 -12.61
N ALA A 100 -5.03 -6.74 -13.43
CA ALA A 100 -6.05 -5.74 -13.72
C ALA A 100 -6.38 -5.70 -15.22
N LYS A 101 -7.65 -5.47 -15.54
CA LYS A 101 -8.11 -5.07 -16.88
C LYS A 101 -8.32 -3.55 -16.88
N LEU A 102 -7.62 -2.85 -17.76
CA LEU A 102 -7.76 -1.41 -17.94
C LEU A 102 -8.88 -1.10 -18.94
N ASP A 103 -9.77 -0.17 -18.60
CA ASP A 103 -10.80 0.38 -19.48
C ASP A 103 -10.58 1.89 -19.63
N PRO A 104 -9.82 2.32 -20.66
CA PRO A 104 -9.49 3.73 -20.86
C PRO A 104 -10.72 4.60 -21.18
N VAL A 105 -11.78 4.01 -21.74
CA VAL A 105 -13.00 4.75 -22.11
C VAL A 105 -13.79 5.13 -20.86
N ARG A 106 -13.96 4.16 -19.94
CA ARG A 106 -14.61 4.40 -18.64
C ARG A 106 -13.67 5.01 -17.60
N ARG A 107 -12.36 5.06 -17.86
CA ARG A 107 -11.31 5.47 -16.91
C ARG A 107 -11.35 4.67 -15.61
N VAL A 108 -11.41 3.35 -15.74
CA VAL A 108 -11.42 2.42 -14.60
C VAL A 108 -10.44 1.26 -14.82
N ALA A 109 -9.82 0.80 -13.73
CA ALA A 109 -9.09 -0.45 -13.68
C ALA A 109 -9.89 -1.48 -12.88
N VAL A 110 -10.20 -2.62 -13.49
CA VAL A 110 -10.93 -3.71 -12.83
C VAL A 110 -9.93 -4.77 -12.39
N ILE A 111 -9.82 -4.98 -11.07
CA ILE A 111 -9.00 -6.03 -10.47
C ILE A 111 -9.69 -7.38 -10.66
N LEU A 112 -8.97 -8.31 -11.30
CA LEU A 112 -9.46 -9.65 -11.61
C LEU A 112 -8.99 -10.65 -10.56
N HIS A 113 -7.70 -10.60 -10.24
CA HIS A 113 -7.03 -11.51 -9.31
C HIS A 113 -5.98 -10.76 -8.50
N TRP A 114 -5.80 -11.15 -7.25
CA TRP A 114 -4.70 -10.72 -6.38
C TRP A 114 -3.69 -11.86 -6.27
N HIS A 115 -2.41 -11.54 -6.37
CA HIS A 115 -1.29 -12.47 -6.31
C HIS A 115 -0.44 -12.24 -5.06
N ASP A 116 -0.44 -11.01 -4.56
CA ASP A 116 0.32 -10.61 -3.38
C ASP A 116 -0.41 -9.46 -2.65
N CYS A 117 0.08 -9.08 -1.47
CA CYS A 117 -0.51 -8.04 -0.63
C CYS A 117 0.57 -7.25 0.11
N ARG A 118 0.22 -6.11 0.70
CA ARG A 118 1.18 -5.35 1.52
C ARG A 118 1.42 -5.98 2.90
N ASP A 119 2.40 -5.41 3.61
CA ASP A 119 2.64 -5.74 5.02
C ASP A 119 1.37 -5.55 5.87
N VAL A 120 1.04 -6.56 6.69
CA VAL A 120 -0.11 -6.52 7.59
C VAL A 120 0.35 -6.27 9.02
N TYR A 121 -0.23 -5.28 9.70
CA TYR A 121 0.04 -5.02 11.11
C TYR A 121 -0.65 -6.05 12.03
N ASN A 122 0.06 -6.53 13.06
CA ASN A 122 -0.44 -7.52 14.02
C ASN A 122 -0.09 -7.16 15.47
N GLY A 123 0.02 -5.88 15.80
CA GLY A 123 0.22 -5.43 17.19
C GLY A 123 1.64 -5.62 17.72
N GLU A 124 2.64 -5.80 16.86
CA GLU A 124 4.01 -6.15 17.28
C GLU A 124 4.72 -5.04 18.06
N LYS A 125 4.50 -3.79 17.67
CA LYS A 125 4.92 -2.60 18.40
C LYS A 125 3.94 -1.45 18.16
N PRO A 126 3.90 -0.43 19.05
CA PRO A 126 3.01 0.73 18.86
C PRO A 126 3.34 1.50 17.58
N LEU A 127 2.29 1.84 16.83
CA LEU A 127 2.38 2.71 15.66
C LEU A 127 2.43 4.17 16.10
N GLN A 128 3.19 5.00 15.40
CA GLN A 128 3.42 6.41 15.73
C GLN A 128 2.86 7.38 14.70
N LEU A 129 2.68 6.93 13.46
CA LEU A 129 2.31 7.75 12.32
C LEU A 129 0.98 7.30 11.72
N VAL A 130 0.78 6.00 11.56
CA VAL A 130 -0.32 5.44 10.77
C VAL A 130 -1.34 4.71 11.64
N ASN A 131 -2.58 4.68 11.19
CA ASN A 131 -3.65 3.90 11.81
C ASN A 131 -4.26 2.94 10.76
N PRO A 132 -3.66 1.75 10.56
CA PRO A 132 -4.04 0.85 9.49
C PRO A 132 -5.44 0.30 9.73
N THR A 133 -6.29 0.40 8.71
CA THR A 133 -7.66 -0.15 8.74
C THR A 133 -7.65 -1.68 8.62
N VAL A 134 -6.65 -2.23 7.94
CA VAL A 134 -6.45 -3.67 7.76
C VAL A 134 -5.33 -4.13 8.69
N THR A 135 -5.67 -5.03 9.60
CA THR A 135 -4.78 -5.66 10.57
C THR A 135 -5.07 -7.15 10.59
N ALA A 136 -4.18 -7.96 11.16
CA ALA A 136 -4.44 -9.39 11.32
C ALA A 136 -5.72 -9.67 12.11
N LEU A 137 -6.06 -8.82 13.09
CA LEU A 137 -7.29 -8.92 13.85
C LEU A 137 -8.53 -8.62 13.01
N THR A 138 -8.50 -7.53 12.21
CA THR A 138 -9.66 -7.19 11.36
C THR A 138 -9.84 -8.22 10.26
N LEU A 139 -8.77 -8.72 9.64
CA LEU A 139 -8.82 -9.81 8.67
C LEU A 139 -9.43 -11.09 9.26
N ARG A 140 -8.97 -11.52 10.44
CA ARG A 140 -9.54 -12.69 11.12
C ARG A 140 -11.02 -12.49 11.41
N SER A 141 -11.41 -11.30 11.85
CA SER A 141 -12.81 -10.98 12.16
C SER A 141 -13.68 -11.03 10.90
N SER A 142 -13.21 -10.47 9.79
CA SER A 142 -13.89 -10.53 8.49
C SER A 142 -14.03 -11.96 7.96
N LEU A 143 -13.04 -12.83 8.18
CA LEU A 143 -13.14 -14.25 7.81
C LEU A 143 -14.21 -14.98 8.62
N VAL A 144 -14.29 -14.73 9.93
CA VAL A 144 -15.33 -15.31 10.81
C VAL A 144 -16.71 -14.82 10.41
N GLU A 145 -16.85 -13.52 10.12
CA GLU A 145 -18.10 -12.95 9.64
C GLU A 145 -18.54 -13.60 8.32
N TRP A 146 -17.64 -13.68 7.35
CA TRP A 146 -17.91 -14.32 6.07
C TRP A 146 -18.32 -15.79 6.23
N GLN A 147 -17.61 -16.57 7.05
CA GLN A 147 -17.97 -17.96 7.35
C GLN A 147 -19.38 -18.05 7.97
N SER A 148 -19.74 -17.11 8.85
CA SER A 148 -21.08 -17.09 9.45
C SER A 148 -22.19 -16.81 8.44
N LEU A 149 -21.91 -16.06 7.38
CA LEU A 149 -22.86 -15.78 6.30
C LEU A 149 -23.07 -16.99 5.37
N LEU A 150 -22.06 -17.85 5.22
CA LEU A 150 -22.17 -19.09 4.43
C LEU A 150 -22.94 -20.21 5.16
N ASN A 151 -22.96 -20.17 6.50
CA ASN A 151 -23.64 -21.16 7.33
C ASN A 151 -25.09 -20.78 7.67
N LYS A 152 -25.64 -19.73 7.03
CA LYS A 152 -27.05 -19.35 7.06
C LYS A 152 -27.74 -19.80 5.80
#